data_AF-A0A662W846-F1
#
_entry.id   AF-A0A662W846-F1
#
_cell.length_a   1.000
_cell.length_b   1.000
_cell.length_c   1.000
_cell.angle_alpha   90.00
_cell.angle_beta   90.00
_cell.angle_gamma   90.00
#
_symmetry.space_group_name_H-M   'P 1'
#
loop_
_entity.id
_entity.type
_entity.pdbx_description
1 polymer ?
#
loop_
_entity_poly.entity_id
_entity_poly.type
_entity_poly.pdbx_seq_one_letter_code
_entity_poly.pdbx_strand_id
1 'polypeptide(L)'
;MSNQALYGEHNYGFSYSSDELRIDCSDVYRRECRGEVVEKLISGGKGFIINPVEPVNLPREITHYLCIELKKPVLLEAGTKTEIFIKFPIEIGVFLKGKSVSPIDIFTLSKPKYTLYGNPKSGVICRWYESDVYTELPKADPLKEGIIALKIENSDEEWVEVS
;
A
#
# COMPACT_ATOMS: atom_id res chain seq x y z
N MET A 1 -16.99 -3.04 -21.91
CA MET A 1 -17.08 -3.71 -20.59
C MET A 1 -16.96 -2.61 -19.56
N SER A 2 -17.96 -2.42 -18.70
CA SER A 2 -17.95 -1.38 -17.66
C SER A 2 -16.81 -1.68 -16.69
N ASN A 3 -15.85 -0.78 -16.55
CA ASN A 3 -14.72 -0.93 -15.64
C ASN A 3 -15.25 -0.75 -14.20
N GLN A 4 -15.57 -1.85 -13.53
CA GLN A 4 -16.07 -1.82 -12.15
C GLN A 4 -14.92 -1.44 -11.21
N ALA A 5 -15.19 -0.57 -10.23
CA ALA A 5 -14.17 -0.17 -9.27
C ALA A 5 -13.71 -1.38 -8.44
N LEU A 6 -12.40 -1.57 -8.28
CA LEU A 6 -11.84 -2.68 -7.51
C LEU A 6 -12.16 -2.57 -6.01
N TYR A 7 -11.97 -1.38 -5.43
CA TYR A 7 -12.10 -1.20 -3.99
C TYR A 7 -13.53 -0.95 -3.53
N GLY A 8 -13.86 -1.46 -2.35
CA GLY A 8 -15.17 -1.34 -1.73
C GLY A 8 -15.79 -2.69 -1.37
N GLU A 9 -17.09 -2.65 -1.08
CA GLU A 9 -17.90 -3.84 -0.83
C GLU A 9 -18.47 -4.41 -2.14
N HIS A 10 -18.42 -5.72 -2.28
CA HIS A 10 -18.86 -6.45 -3.47
C HIS A 10 -19.72 -7.65 -3.10
N ASN A 11 -20.70 -7.96 -3.94
CA ASN A 11 -21.52 -9.16 -3.81
C ASN A 11 -20.81 -10.36 -4.48
N TYR A 12 -21.32 -11.57 -4.21
CA TYR A 12 -20.94 -12.76 -4.97
C TYR A 12 -21.22 -12.55 -6.46
N GLY A 13 -20.30 -13.04 -7.30
CA GLY A 13 -20.31 -12.83 -8.75
C GLY A 13 -19.56 -11.58 -9.20
N PHE A 14 -18.97 -10.80 -8.29
CA PHE A 14 -18.08 -9.70 -8.66
C PHE A 14 -16.83 -10.25 -9.35
N SER A 15 -16.42 -9.58 -10.42
CA SER A 15 -15.14 -9.84 -11.10
C SER A 15 -14.47 -8.52 -11.47
N TYR A 16 -13.14 -8.54 -11.45
CA TYR A 16 -12.29 -7.42 -11.84
C TYR A 16 -11.17 -7.93 -12.74
N SER A 17 -10.87 -7.21 -13.81
CA SER A 17 -9.73 -7.51 -14.68
C SER A 17 -9.05 -6.23 -15.14
N SER A 18 -7.74 -6.19 -14.95
CA SER A 18 -6.81 -5.25 -15.57
C SER A 18 -5.69 -6.03 -16.28
N ASP A 19 -4.69 -5.33 -16.80
CA ASP A 19 -3.53 -5.95 -17.44
C ASP A 19 -2.68 -6.77 -16.44
N GLU A 20 -2.71 -6.42 -15.15
CA GLU A 20 -1.83 -7.01 -14.12
C GLU A 20 -2.58 -7.83 -13.06
N LEU A 21 -3.91 -7.70 -12.97
CA LEU A 21 -4.72 -8.30 -11.91
C LEU A 21 -6.05 -8.82 -12.46
N ARG A 22 -6.36 -10.08 -12.15
CA ARG A 22 -7.72 -10.65 -12.26
C ARG A 22 -8.19 -11.14 -10.90
N ILE A 23 -9.44 -10.83 -10.56
CA ILE A 23 -10.11 -11.31 -9.34
C ILE A 23 -11.51 -11.76 -9.71
N ASP A 24 -11.88 -12.93 -9.22
CA ASP A 24 -13.25 -13.45 -9.26
C ASP A 24 -13.70 -13.78 -7.82
N CYS A 25 -14.79 -13.14 -7.40
CA CYS A 25 -15.37 -13.26 -6.07
C CYS A 25 -16.67 -14.06 -6.14
N SER A 26 -16.56 -15.38 -6.16
CA SER A 26 -17.70 -16.31 -6.21
C SER A 26 -17.65 -17.31 -5.06
N ASP A 27 -18.38 -18.43 -5.17
CA ASP A 27 -18.21 -19.58 -4.27
C ASP A 27 -16.78 -20.14 -4.33
N VAL A 28 -16.07 -19.88 -5.43
CA VAL A 28 -14.61 -19.99 -5.51
C VAL A 28 -14.04 -18.58 -5.67
N TYR A 29 -13.31 -18.11 -4.67
CA TYR A 29 -12.46 -16.93 -4.80
C TYR A 29 -11.26 -17.32 -5.66
N ARG A 30 -10.98 -16.54 -6.71
CA ARG A 30 -9.80 -16.71 -7.56
C ARG A 30 -9.09 -15.37 -7.75
N ARG A 31 -7.77 -15.37 -7.63
CA ARG A 31 -6.90 -14.26 -8.00
C ARG A 31 -5.82 -14.75 -8.96
N GLU A 32 -5.52 -13.93 -9.95
CA GLU A 32 -4.36 -14.09 -10.82
C GLU A 32 -3.62 -12.75 -10.91
N CYS A 33 -2.36 -12.72 -10.44
CA CYS A 33 -1.49 -11.57 -10.63
C CYS A 33 -0.02 -12.00 -10.55
N ARG A 34 0.86 -11.32 -11.29
CA ARG A 34 2.32 -11.58 -11.29
C ARG A 34 2.73 -13.04 -11.53
N GLY A 35 1.92 -13.79 -12.30
CA GLY A 35 2.15 -15.22 -12.57
C GLY A 35 1.77 -16.17 -11.44
N GLU A 36 1.20 -15.65 -10.35
CA GLU A 36 0.63 -16.44 -9.26
C GLU A 36 -0.88 -16.57 -9.46
N VAL A 37 -1.41 -17.78 -9.23
CA VAL A 37 -2.85 -18.05 -9.15
C VAL A 37 -3.17 -18.54 -7.74
N VAL A 38 -4.13 -17.90 -7.09
CA VAL A 38 -4.65 -18.31 -5.78
C VAL A 38 -6.13 -18.61 -5.90
N GLU A 39 -6.55 -19.77 -5.41
CA GLU A 39 -7.95 -20.20 -5.37
C GLU A 39 -8.35 -20.63 -3.97
N LYS A 40 -9.55 -20.23 -3.52
CA LYS A 40 -10.12 -20.61 -2.21
C LYS A 40 -11.60 -20.91 -2.36
N LEU A 41 -12.02 -22.11 -1.94
CA LEU A 41 -13.44 -22.45 -1.82
C LEU A 41 -14.04 -21.70 -0.62
N ILE A 42 -15.14 -20.98 -0.87
CA ILE A 42 -15.85 -20.19 0.12
C ILE A 42 -17.17 -20.89 0.46
N SER A 43 -17.39 -21.15 1.75
CA SER A 43 -18.64 -21.73 2.25
C SER A 43 -19.33 -20.74 3.19
N GLY A 44 -20.44 -20.16 2.73
CA GLY A 44 -21.12 -19.06 3.43
C GLY A 44 -20.42 -17.71 3.27
N GLY A 45 -20.93 -16.69 3.97
CA GLY A 45 -20.55 -15.29 3.75
C GLY A 45 -21.70 -14.50 3.13
N LYS A 46 -21.61 -13.18 3.18
CA LYS A 46 -22.61 -12.23 2.66
C LYS A 46 -22.06 -11.40 1.50
N GLY A 47 -20.74 -11.38 1.32
CA GLY A 47 -20.07 -10.62 0.27
C GLY A 47 -18.58 -10.48 0.57
N PHE A 48 -17.90 -9.73 -0.29
CA PHE A 48 -16.47 -9.47 -0.26
C PHE A 48 -16.21 -7.99 0.04
N ILE A 49 -15.09 -7.71 0.65
CA ILE A 49 -14.55 -6.36 0.82
C ILE A 49 -13.15 -6.38 0.24
N ILE A 50 -12.85 -5.49 -0.68
CA ILE A 50 -11.51 -5.34 -1.24
C ILE A 50 -11.03 -3.93 -0.92
N ASN A 51 -9.93 -3.80 -0.20
CA ASN A 51 -9.40 -2.49 0.22
C ASN A 51 -7.87 -2.46 0.13
N PRO A 52 -7.28 -1.28 -0.08
CA PRO A 52 -5.86 -1.09 0.18
C PRO A 52 -5.60 -1.32 1.68
N VAL A 53 -4.49 -1.97 1.99
CA VAL A 53 -4.01 -2.23 3.36
C VAL A 53 -2.54 -1.83 3.47
N GLU A 54 -2.05 -1.70 4.71
CA GLU A 54 -0.67 -1.33 4.99
C GLU A 54 0.33 -2.31 4.36
N PRO A 55 1.46 -1.85 3.78
CA PRO A 55 2.37 -2.68 2.97
C PRO A 55 3.36 -3.50 3.80
N VAL A 56 2.90 -4.11 4.89
CA VAL A 56 3.74 -4.79 5.90
C VAL A 56 3.32 -6.24 6.19
N ASN A 57 2.33 -6.80 5.48
CA ASN A 57 1.86 -8.16 5.72
C ASN A 57 2.64 -9.22 4.92
N LEU A 58 3.29 -8.85 3.81
CA LEU A 58 3.90 -9.80 2.86
C LEU A 58 5.43 -9.69 2.74
N PRO A 59 6.14 -10.80 2.42
CA PRO A 59 5.65 -12.19 2.26
C PRO A 59 5.48 -12.94 3.59
N ARG A 60 5.97 -12.34 4.68
CA ARG A 60 5.70 -12.60 6.10
C ARG A 60 5.76 -11.23 6.78
N GLU A 61 5.16 -11.08 7.96
CA GLU A 61 5.36 -9.90 8.81
C GLU A 61 6.83 -9.85 9.27
N ILE A 62 7.70 -9.32 8.42
CA ILE A 62 9.15 -9.16 8.69
C ILE A 62 9.37 -7.94 9.57
N THR A 63 8.57 -6.90 9.37
CA THR A 63 8.66 -5.62 10.07
C THR A 63 7.37 -4.84 9.91
N HIS A 64 7.05 -3.99 10.89
CA HIS A 64 5.96 -3.01 10.81
C HIS A 64 6.46 -1.61 10.42
N TYR A 65 7.76 -1.46 10.15
CA TYR A 65 8.37 -0.18 9.80
C TYR A 65 8.42 0.02 8.29
N LEU A 66 7.98 1.19 7.83
CA LEU A 66 8.12 1.68 6.47
C LEU A 66 9.19 2.77 6.45
N CYS A 67 10.20 2.59 5.60
CA CYS A 67 11.22 3.58 5.29
C CYS A 67 10.96 4.10 3.88
N ILE A 68 10.67 5.40 3.78
CA ILE A 68 10.46 6.10 2.51
C ILE A 68 11.68 6.98 2.29
N GLU A 69 12.45 6.65 1.25
CA GLU A 69 13.59 7.43 0.81
C GLU A 69 13.13 8.51 -0.17
N LEU A 70 13.47 9.77 0.11
CA LEU A 70 13.13 10.88 -0.76
C LEU A 70 14.16 10.98 -1.89
N LYS A 71 13.71 10.96 -3.14
CA LYS A 71 14.60 11.14 -4.30
C LYS A 71 15.29 12.49 -4.33
N LYS A 72 14.68 13.49 -3.70
CA LYS A 72 15.18 14.85 -3.62
C LYS A 72 14.98 15.34 -2.19
N PRO A 73 16.00 15.97 -1.59
CA PRO A 73 15.86 16.54 -0.26
C PRO A 73 14.88 17.72 -0.29
N VAL A 74 14.29 18.00 0.87
CA VAL A 74 13.48 19.19 1.11
C VAL A 74 14.27 20.13 2.02
N LEU A 75 14.59 21.31 1.49
CA LEU A 75 15.31 22.34 2.22
C LEU A 75 14.31 23.31 2.86
N LEU A 76 14.36 23.48 4.18
CA LEU A 76 13.44 24.33 4.94
C LEU A 76 14.20 25.46 5.64
N GLU A 77 13.73 26.69 5.46
CA GLU A 77 14.20 27.85 6.22
C GLU A 77 13.72 27.76 7.68
N ALA A 78 14.49 28.37 8.60
CA ALA A 78 14.14 28.49 10.01
C ALA A 78 12.69 29.00 10.21
N GLY A 79 11.93 28.33 11.08
CA GLY A 79 10.54 28.68 11.40
C GLY A 79 9.51 28.35 10.30
N THR A 80 9.92 27.77 9.17
CA THR A 80 9.01 27.47 8.06
C THR A 80 8.20 26.20 8.34
N LYS A 81 6.91 26.26 7.99
CA LYS A 81 6.01 25.10 7.90
C LYS A 81 5.64 24.85 6.45
N THR A 82 5.75 23.61 5.99
CA THR A 82 5.35 23.23 4.64
C THR A 82 4.57 21.92 4.66
N GLU A 83 3.73 21.72 3.66
CA GLU A 83 3.06 20.45 3.39
C GLU A 83 3.59 19.90 2.06
N ILE A 84 4.04 18.65 2.08
CA ILE A 84 4.46 17.91 0.89
C ILE A 84 3.66 16.61 0.79
N PHE A 85 3.61 16.06 -0.41
CA PHE A 85 3.05 14.73 -0.66
C PHE A 85 4.15 13.78 -1.07
N ILE A 86 4.05 12.55 -0.56
CA ILE A 86 4.90 11.43 -0.96
C ILE A 86 4.02 10.23 -1.27
N LYS A 87 4.55 9.30 -2.06
CA LYS A 87 3.91 8.04 -2.37
C LYS A 87 4.47 6.94 -1.50
N PHE A 88 3.65 5.93 -1.26
CA PHE A 88 4.06 4.71 -0.56
C PHE A 88 3.45 3.49 -1.23
N PRO A 89 4.04 2.29 -1.10
CA PRO A 89 3.47 1.10 -1.71
C PRO A 89 2.24 0.67 -0.92
N ILE A 90 1.26 0.05 -1.57
CA ILE A 90 0.13 -0.59 -0.88
C ILE A 90 0.14 -2.10 -1.07
N GLU A 91 -0.54 -2.77 -0.16
CA GLU A 91 -1.04 -4.13 -0.33
C GLU A 91 -2.55 -4.07 -0.57
N ILE A 92 -3.11 -5.10 -1.19
CA ILE A 92 -4.54 -5.25 -1.46
C ILE A 92 -5.04 -6.39 -0.59
N GLY A 93 -5.91 -6.06 0.36
CA GLY A 93 -6.59 -7.03 1.21
C GLY A 93 -7.94 -7.40 0.63
N VAL A 94 -8.22 -8.70 0.59
CA VAL A 94 -9.53 -9.27 0.27
C VAL A 94 -10.08 -9.91 1.53
N PHE A 95 -11.28 -9.50 1.91
CA PHE A 95 -11.95 -9.94 3.11
C PHE A 95 -13.33 -10.51 2.79
N LEU A 96 -13.76 -11.50 3.57
CA LEU A 96 -15.09 -12.07 3.50
C LEU A 96 -15.96 -11.46 4.61
N LYS A 97 -17.14 -10.95 4.25
CA LYS A 97 -18.13 -10.38 5.18
C LYS A 97 -19.06 -11.50 5.64
N GLY A 98 -19.03 -11.87 6.92
CA GLY A 98 -19.89 -12.92 7.50
C GLY A 98 -20.59 -12.45 8.77
N LYS A 99 -20.51 -13.26 9.84
CA LYS A 99 -20.82 -12.81 11.21
C LYS A 99 -19.77 -11.80 11.70
N SER A 100 -18.52 -12.01 11.30
CA SER A 100 -17.39 -11.09 11.41
C SER A 100 -16.78 -10.88 10.02
N VAL A 101 -15.92 -9.87 9.88
CA VAL A 101 -15.07 -9.70 8.69
C VAL A 101 -13.81 -10.54 8.90
N SER A 102 -13.36 -11.26 7.88
CA SER A 102 -12.16 -12.09 7.95
C SER A 102 -11.29 -11.92 6.71
N PRO A 103 -9.97 -11.70 6.84
CA PRO A 103 -9.07 -11.65 5.69
C PRO A 103 -9.00 -13.02 5.04
N ILE A 104 -9.17 -13.07 3.71
CA ILE A 104 -9.03 -14.29 2.92
C ILE A 104 -7.85 -14.21 1.96
N ASP A 105 -7.38 -13.04 1.58
CA ASP A 105 -6.14 -12.89 0.81
C ASP A 105 -5.53 -11.51 1.04
N ILE A 106 -4.20 -11.43 0.97
CA ILE A 106 -3.47 -10.17 0.96
C ILE A 106 -2.35 -10.34 -0.07
N PHE A 107 -2.27 -9.42 -1.03
CA PHE A 107 -1.27 -9.48 -2.10
C PHE A 107 -0.82 -8.07 -2.48
N THR A 108 0.26 -7.94 -3.25
CA THR A 108 0.70 -6.64 -3.78
C THR A 108 1.23 -6.77 -5.19
N LEU A 109 0.92 -5.78 -6.02
CA LEU A 109 1.50 -5.63 -7.36
C LEU A 109 2.89 -4.95 -7.30
N SER A 110 3.21 -4.29 -6.19
CA SER A 110 4.51 -3.68 -5.95
C SER A 110 5.55 -4.74 -5.57
N LYS A 111 6.81 -4.55 -5.97
CA LYS A 111 7.90 -5.48 -5.59
C LYS A 111 8.39 -5.15 -4.18
N PRO A 112 8.29 -6.09 -3.21
CA PRO A 112 8.91 -5.95 -1.90
C PRO A 112 10.40 -5.63 -1.96
N LYS A 113 10.84 -4.62 -1.20
CA LYS A 113 12.25 -4.31 -0.93
C LYS A 113 12.39 -4.01 0.55
N TYR A 114 13.54 -4.35 1.14
CA TYR A 114 13.82 -4.13 2.55
C TYR A 114 15.17 -3.43 2.71
N THR A 115 15.29 -2.63 3.76
CA THR A 115 16.54 -1.99 4.17
C THR A 115 16.72 -2.13 5.68
N LEU A 116 17.92 -1.83 6.17
CA LEU A 116 18.21 -1.68 7.60
C LEU A 116 18.31 -0.18 7.89
N TYR A 117 17.40 0.33 8.71
CA TYR A 117 17.46 1.71 9.19
C TYR A 117 18.25 1.78 10.50
N GLY A 118 19.32 2.58 10.51
CA GLY A 118 20.26 2.68 11.63
C GLY A 118 21.52 1.85 11.45
N ASN A 119 22.29 1.68 12.53
CA ASN A 119 23.58 0.98 12.44
C ASN A 119 23.42 -0.56 12.35
N PRO A 120 24.43 -1.29 11.86
CA PRO A 120 24.36 -2.75 11.71
C PRO A 120 24.09 -3.55 13.00
N LYS A 121 24.37 -3.00 14.19
CA LYS A 121 24.22 -3.70 15.47
C LYS A 121 22.84 -3.51 16.12
N SER A 122 22.17 -2.38 15.88
CA SER A 122 20.93 -2.00 16.56
C SER A 122 19.87 -1.38 15.65
N GLY A 123 20.07 -1.45 14.33
CA GLY A 123 19.10 -0.95 13.35
C GLY A 123 17.83 -1.79 13.31
N VAL A 124 16.80 -1.24 12.68
CA VAL A 124 15.52 -1.91 12.45
C VAL A 124 15.37 -2.24 10.98
N ILE A 125 14.86 -3.43 10.67
CA ILE A 125 14.52 -3.78 9.29
C ILE A 125 13.28 -2.97 8.92
N CYS A 126 13.28 -2.33 7.76
CA CYS A 126 12.15 -1.57 7.24
C CYS A 126 11.75 -2.07 5.86
N ARG A 127 10.46 -1.99 5.56
CA ARG A 127 9.97 -2.00 4.18
C ARG A 127 10.51 -0.75 3.50
N TRP A 128 11.27 -0.91 2.44
CA TRP A 128 11.87 0.21 1.71
C TRP A 128 11.00 0.60 0.52
N TYR A 129 10.83 1.91 0.34
CA TYR A 129 10.22 2.51 -0.84
C TYR A 129 10.92 3.82 -1.18
N GLU A 130 10.97 4.15 -2.46
CA GLU A 130 11.52 5.42 -2.93
C GLU A 130 10.39 6.27 -3.50
N SER A 131 10.29 7.52 -3.05
CA SER A 131 9.28 8.47 -3.53
C SER A 131 9.93 9.76 -4.03
N ASP A 132 9.36 10.33 -5.10
CA ASP A 132 9.53 11.76 -5.37
C ASP A 132 8.81 12.58 -4.29
N VAL A 133 9.18 13.85 -4.18
CA VAL A 133 8.50 14.84 -3.34
C VAL A 133 7.62 15.72 -4.22
N TYR A 134 6.37 15.92 -3.82
CA TYR A 134 5.40 16.70 -4.56
C TYR A 134 4.85 17.84 -3.70
N THR A 135 4.68 19.02 -4.27
CA THR A 135 4.03 20.17 -3.63
C THR A 135 2.51 20.19 -3.82
N GLU A 136 2.00 19.31 -4.69
CA GLU A 136 0.58 19.12 -4.98
C GLU A 136 0.27 17.61 -4.98
N LEU A 137 -1.00 17.26 -4.86
CA LEU A 137 -1.42 15.85 -4.81
C LEU A 137 -1.04 15.13 -6.13
N PRO A 138 -0.12 14.15 -6.09
CA PRO A 138 0.32 13.46 -7.31
C PRO A 138 -0.74 12.48 -7.81
N LYS A 139 -0.62 12.07 -9.08
CA LYS A 139 -1.32 10.87 -9.56
C LYS A 139 -0.63 9.62 -9.01
N ALA A 140 -1.39 8.69 -8.46
CA ALA A 140 -0.92 7.39 -7.99
C ALA A 140 -1.65 6.27 -8.72
N ASP A 141 -0.96 5.17 -9.02
CA ASP A 141 -1.63 3.95 -9.47
C ASP A 141 -2.33 3.31 -8.26
N PRO A 142 -3.68 3.29 -8.22
CA PRO A 142 -4.41 2.80 -7.06
C PRO A 142 -4.19 1.32 -6.79
N LEU A 143 -3.60 0.53 -7.70
CA LEU A 143 -3.26 -0.88 -7.47
C LEU A 143 -1.88 -1.08 -6.83
N LYS A 144 -1.06 -0.02 -6.75
CA LYS A 144 0.37 -0.11 -6.36
C LYS A 144 0.76 0.90 -5.30
N GLU A 145 0.16 2.08 -5.31
CA GLU A 145 0.60 3.24 -4.56
C GLU A 145 -0.55 3.92 -3.81
N GLY A 146 -0.24 4.38 -2.59
CA GLY A 146 -1.02 5.36 -1.85
C GLY A 146 -0.26 6.69 -1.75
N ILE A 147 -0.92 7.72 -1.21
CA ILE A 147 -0.34 9.05 -1.03
C ILE A 147 -0.43 9.44 0.45
N ILE A 148 0.66 9.96 1.00
CA ILE A 148 0.74 10.52 2.35
C ILE A 148 1.01 12.02 2.23
N ALA A 149 0.23 12.82 2.95
CA ALA A 149 0.52 14.23 3.19
C ALA A 149 1.41 14.36 4.43
N LEU A 150 2.58 14.98 4.28
CA LEU A 150 3.53 15.25 5.35
C LEU A 150 3.55 16.74 5.65
N LYS A 151 3.28 17.08 6.91
CA LYS A 151 3.47 18.43 7.43
C LYS A 151 4.82 18.49 8.14
N ILE A 152 5.71 19.31 7.62
CA ILE A 152 7.08 19.46 8.12
C ILE A 152 7.23 20.87 8.67
N GLU A 153 7.78 20.98 9.87
CA GLU A 153 8.09 22.24 10.53
C GLU A 153 9.57 22.25 10.88
N ASN A 154 10.29 23.27 10.41
CA ASN A 154 11.63 23.55 10.87
C ASN A 154 11.54 24.46 12.11
N SER A 155 11.72 23.87 13.29
CA SER A 155 11.73 24.59 14.57
C SER A 155 13.12 25.10 14.97
N ASP A 156 14.16 24.83 14.18
CA ASP A 156 15.52 25.29 14.42
C ASP A 156 15.73 26.73 13.90
N GLU A 157 16.85 27.33 14.30
CA GLU A 157 17.26 28.68 13.87
C GLU A 157 18.03 28.68 12.54
N GLU A 158 18.35 27.50 12.00
CA GLU A 158 19.13 27.32 10.78
C GLU A 158 18.31 26.62 9.69
N TRP A 159 18.86 26.60 8.47
CA TRP A 159 18.31 25.80 7.38
C TRP A 159 18.45 24.31 7.68
N VAL A 160 17.38 23.55 7.47
CA VAL A 160 17.36 22.09 7.66
C VAL A 160 17.09 21.41 6.32
N GLU A 161 17.85 20.37 6.04
CA GLU A 161 17.64 19.46 4.91
C GLU A 161 17.00 18.16 5.41
N VAL A 162 15.87 17.78 4.80
CA VAL A 162 15.16 16.52 5.08
C VAL A 162 15.32 15.58 3.88
N SER A 163 15.87 14.39 4.13
CA SER A 163 16.19 13.36 3.11
C SER A 163 15.66 11.98 3.48
#